data_AF-A0A7W1C0X2-F1
#
_entry.id   AF-A0A7W1C0X2-F1
#
_cell.length_a   1.000
_cell.length_b   1.000
_cell.length_c   1.000
_cell.angle_alpha   90.00
_cell.angle_beta   90.00
_cell.angle_gamma   90.00
#
_symmetry.space_group_name_H-M   'P 1'
#
loop_
_entity.id
_entity.type
_entity.pdbx_description
1 polymer ?
#
loop_
_entity_poly.entity_id
_entity_poly.type
_entity_poly.pdbx_seq_one_letter_code
_entity_poly.pdbx_strand_id
1 'polypeptide(L)'
;MNKLIAERDYSAQEISHLLLNIPLQEGTRLVVAVDCRLLAQHARSYRVDEDVHETIGSYRKYLERNDQHEDITYLEYLQSYNLKTWRRLATQAKKRVLSYFPRYRSMESSPQFNDFCRVKLMMSHPHRSPEDLLAVDGQRFDCFAAAYKFCREQHHDTHADDHYGLPETNELRAEDDEFELEAHEEPVADEDWHELARMLPDRPLEEEDINMLGRRDIDIDYD
;
A
#
# COMPACT_ATOMS: atom_id res chain seq x y z
N MET A 1 4.14 44.17 -3.23
CA MET A 1 5.24 43.21 -3.52
C MET A 1 4.99 42.03 -2.59
N ASN A 2 4.14 41.10 -3.03
CA ASN A 2 3.46 40.16 -2.14
C ASN A 2 4.19 38.82 -2.05
N LYS A 3 4.35 38.41 -0.80
CA LYS A 3 4.77 37.11 -0.29
C LYS A 3 3.71 36.04 -0.60
N LEU A 4 4.18 34.80 -0.81
CA LEU A 4 3.51 33.52 -0.52
C LEU A 4 2.36 33.09 -1.44
N ILE A 5 2.63 32.12 -2.31
CA ILE A 5 2.00 30.80 -2.35
C ILE A 5 3.10 29.90 -2.93
N ALA A 6 3.61 28.97 -2.14
CA ALA A 6 4.37 27.85 -2.69
C ALA A 6 3.42 27.15 -3.66
N GLU A 7 3.83 26.97 -4.92
CA GLU A 7 3.09 26.17 -5.89
C GLU A 7 2.83 24.81 -5.24
N ARG A 8 1.57 24.58 -4.85
CA ARG A 8 1.13 23.33 -4.26
C ARG A 8 0.75 22.44 -5.44
N ASP A 9 1.47 21.34 -5.62
CA ASP A 9 1.13 20.36 -6.65
C ASP A 9 -0.20 19.70 -6.29
N TYR A 10 -1.27 20.11 -6.96
CA TYR A 10 -2.56 19.43 -6.87
C TYR A 10 -2.50 18.17 -7.72
N SER A 11 -3.00 17.04 -7.18
CA SER A 11 -3.01 15.81 -7.95
C SER A 11 -3.92 15.95 -9.18
N ALA A 12 -3.52 15.34 -10.30
CA ALA A 12 -4.36 15.32 -11.52
C ALA A 12 -5.76 14.76 -11.24
N GLN A 13 -5.87 13.81 -10.30
CA GLN A 13 -7.14 13.27 -9.83
C GLN A 13 -8.02 14.33 -9.15
N GLU A 14 -7.44 15.15 -8.27
CA GLU A 14 -8.16 16.20 -7.54
C GLU A 14 -8.70 17.29 -8.49
N ILE A 15 -7.88 17.72 -9.45
CA ILE A 15 -8.29 18.65 -10.51
C ILE A 15 -9.41 18.03 -11.35
N SER A 16 -9.30 16.75 -11.72
CA SER A 16 -10.30 16.06 -12.54
C SER A 16 -11.65 15.91 -11.84
N HIS A 17 -11.66 15.61 -10.53
CA HIS A 17 -12.89 15.57 -9.74
C HIS A 17 -13.60 16.94 -9.70
N LEU A 18 -12.82 18.02 -9.56
CA LEU A 18 -13.33 19.38 -9.54
C LEU A 18 -13.91 19.78 -10.90
N LEU A 19 -13.13 19.62 -11.98
CA LEU A 19 -13.55 19.94 -13.35
C LEU A 19 -14.81 19.15 -13.73
N LEU A 20 -14.78 17.83 -13.59
CA LEU A 20 -15.87 16.98 -14.05
C LEU A 20 -17.07 16.95 -13.10
N ASN A 21 -17.03 17.70 -12.00
CA ASN A 21 -18.01 17.67 -10.90
C ASN A 21 -18.37 16.24 -10.47
N ILE A 22 -17.36 15.35 -10.48
CA ILE A 22 -17.56 13.95 -10.11
C ILE A 22 -17.52 13.90 -8.59
N PRO A 23 -18.62 13.51 -7.92
CA PRO A 23 -18.62 13.41 -6.47
C PRO A 23 -17.55 12.41 -6.05
N LEU A 24 -16.71 12.81 -5.10
CA LEU A 24 -15.76 11.89 -4.48
C LEU A 24 -16.54 10.75 -3.84
N GLN A 25 -16.20 9.53 -4.22
CA GLN A 25 -16.76 8.33 -3.60
C GLN A 25 -15.75 7.79 -2.59
N GLU A 26 -16.19 7.64 -1.35
CA GLU A 26 -15.41 6.93 -0.35
C GLU A 26 -15.29 5.46 -0.75
N GLY A 27 -14.05 4.98 -0.85
CA GLY A 27 -13.79 3.58 -1.10
C GLY A 27 -14.43 2.74 0.00
N THR A 28 -15.21 1.72 -0.38
CA THR A 28 -15.88 0.85 0.61
C THR A 28 -14.90 0.00 1.45
N ARG A 29 -13.60 0.05 1.15
CA ARG A 29 -12.52 -0.65 1.84
C ARG A 29 -11.33 0.28 2.03
N LEU A 30 -10.73 0.22 3.19
CA LEU A 30 -9.46 0.89 3.47
C LEU A 30 -8.31 0.08 2.86
N VAL A 31 -7.39 0.77 2.20
CA VAL A 31 -6.14 0.20 1.67
C VAL A 31 -5.01 0.48 2.65
N VAL A 32 -4.18 -0.52 2.95
CA VAL A 32 -2.99 -0.38 3.81
C VAL A 32 -1.76 -0.70 2.98
N ALA A 33 -0.83 0.26 2.94
CA ALA A 33 0.47 0.03 2.33
C ALA A 33 1.34 -0.86 3.24
N VAL A 34 1.94 -1.88 2.65
CA VAL A 34 2.82 -2.85 3.32
C VAL A 34 4.21 -2.72 2.73
N ASP A 35 5.13 -2.17 3.53
CA ASP A 35 6.56 -2.18 3.20
C ASP A 35 7.12 -3.59 3.39
N CYS A 36 7.51 -4.20 2.28
CA CYS A 36 8.02 -5.57 2.20
C CYS A 36 9.55 -5.62 2.25
N ARG A 37 10.24 -4.48 2.32
CA ARG A 37 11.70 -4.41 2.36
C ARG A 37 12.25 -5.05 3.64
N LEU A 38 13.57 -5.09 3.76
CA LEU A 38 14.22 -5.52 5.00
C LEU A 38 13.97 -4.47 6.09
N LEU A 39 13.79 -4.91 7.35
CA LEU A 39 13.48 -4.04 8.48
C LEU A 39 14.45 -2.84 8.62
N ALA A 40 15.74 -3.04 8.30
CA ALA A 40 16.75 -1.98 8.32
C ALA A 40 16.46 -0.85 7.32
N GLN A 41 15.71 -1.11 6.26
CA GLN A 41 15.35 -0.16 5.20
C GLN A 41 14.00 0.54 5.44
N HIS A 42 13.29 0.16 6.51
CA HIS A 42 11.99 0.76 6.87
C HIS A 42 12.13 2.14 7.52
N ALA A 43 13.35 2.58 7.86
CA ALA A 43 13.58 3.91 8.42
C ALA A 43 13.31 5.00 7.37
N ARG A 44 12.19 5.69 7.54
CA ARG A 44 11.93 7.00 6.93
C ARG A 44 11.64 7.98 8.06
N SER A 45 12.68 8.54 8.65
CA SER A 45 12.52 9.80 9.38
C SER A 45 12.26 10.88 8.33
N TYR A 46 11.14 11.58 8.45
CA TYR A 46 10.92 12.81 7.69
C TYR A 46 11.02 13.98 8.66
N ARG A 47 11.65 15.06 8.21
CA ARG A 47 11.74 16.31 8.95
C ARG A 47 10.60 17.20 8.50
N VAL A 48 9.75 17.61 9.44
CA VAL A 48 8.80 18.71 9.24
C VAL A 48 9.18 19.77 10.25
N ASP A 49 9.52 20.97 9.77
CA ASP A 49 9.72 22.17 10.59
C ASP A 49 10.59 21.96 11.85
N GLU A 50 11.86 21.59 11.65
CA GLU A 50 12.89 21.38 12.70
C GLU A 50 12.67 20.20 13.67
N ASP A 51 11.48 19.60 13.71
CA ASP A 51 11.19 18.40 14.50
C ASP A 51 11.27 17.11 13.66
N VAL A 52 12.11 16.17 14.10
CA VAL A 52 12.20 14.83 13.50
C VAL A 52 11.07 13.96 14.05
N HIS A 53 10.01 13.78 13.25
CA HIS A 53 8.95 12.84 13.58
C HIS A 53 9.32 11.45 13.03
N GLU A 54 9.82 10.57 13.91
CA GLU A 54 10.01 9.16 13.56
C GLU A 54 8.65 8.46 13.62
N THR A 55 7.97 8.38 12.47
CA THR A 55 6.80 7.51 12.36
C THR A 55 7.27 6.06 12.38
N ILE A 56 7.11 5.42 13.54
CA ILE A 56 7.35 3.99 13.69
C ILE A 56 6.45 3.26 12.70
N GLY A 57 7.05 2.63 11.69
CA GLY A 57 6.32 1.86 10.68
C GLY A 57 5.46 0.77 11.31
N SER A 58 4.31 0.48 10.70
CA SER A 58 3.35 -0.54 11.17
C SER A 58 3.99 -1.88 11.48
N TYR A 59 4.99 -2.28 10.70
CA TYR A 59 5.76 -3.50 10.91
C TYR A 59 6.61 -3.47 12.19
N ARG A 60 7.38 -2.40 12.45
CA ARG A 60 8.18 -2.28 13.69
C ARG A 60 7.27 -2.33 14.91
N LYS A 61 6.14 -1.64 14.85
CA LYS A 61 5.14 -1.69 15.92
C LYS A 61 4.57 -3.09 16.17
N TYR A 62 4.36 -3.87 15.11
CA TYR A 62 3.96 -5.27 15.24
C TYR A 62 5.01 -6.13 15.94
N LEU A 63 6.31 -5.90 15.69
CA LEU A 63 7.39 -6.61 16.37
C LEU A 63 7.47 -6.22 17.86
N GLU A 64 7.16 -4.97 18.20
CA GLU A 64 7.15 -4.42 19.57
C GLU A 64 5.80 -4.63 20.32
N ARG A 65 4.92 -5.51 19.83
CA ARG A 65 3.60 -5.76 20.43
C ARG A 65 3.65 -6.30 21.86
N ASN A 66 2.57 -6.18 22.62
CA ASN A 66 2.48 -6.83 23.92
C ASN A 66 2.31 -8.35 23.79
N ASP A 67 2.64 -9.10 24.84
CA ASP A 67 2.54 -10.57 24.88
C ASP A 67 1.11 -11.08 24.71
N GLN A 68 0.10 -10.25 25.00
CA GLN A 68 -1.32 -10.55 24.74
C GLN A 68 -1.64 -10.74 23.24
N HIS A 69 -0.73 -10.32 22.36
CA HIS A 69 -0.89 -10.37 20.91
C HIS A 69 0.15 -11.29 20.26
N GLU A 70 0.80 -12.16 21.03
CA GLU A 70 1.91 -12.98 20.54
C GLU A 70 1.49 -13.92 19.40
N ASP A 71 0.30 -14.51 19.50
CA ASP A 71 -0.24 -15.46 18.52
C ASP A 71 -0.79 -14.81 17.24
N ILE A 72 -0.88 -13.48 17.19
CA ILE A 72 -1.48 -12.76 16.06
C ILE A 72 -0.47 -12.68 14.92
N THR A 73 -0.88 -13.05 13.71
CA THR A 73 -0.05 -12.90 12.51
C THR A 73 0.00 -11.45 12.04
N TYR A 74 1.04 -11.09 11.29
CA TYR A 74 1.13 -9.74 10.73
C TYR A 74 -0.03 -9.45 9.76
N LEU A 75 -0.47 -10.45 9.00
CA LEU A 75 -1.64 -10.36 8.13
C LEU A 75 -2.92 -9.98 8.89
N GLU A 76 -3.18 -10.67 10.01
CA GLU A 76 -4.36 -10.39 10.82
C GLU A 76 -4.31 -8.99 11.44
N TYR A 77 -3.14 -8.58 11.94
CA TYR A 77 -2.91 -7.23 12.47
C TYR A 77 -3.24 -6.14 11.43
N LEU A 78 -2.80 -6.29 10.18
CA LEU A 78 -3.06 -5.30 9.14
C LEU A 78 -4.54 -5.25 8.72
N GLN A 79 -5.18 -6.42 8.60
CA GLN A 79 -6.56 -6.53 8.11
C GLN A 79 -7.62 -6.18 9.15
N SER A 80 -7.39 -6.53 10.42
CA SER A 80 -8.45 -6.59 11.44
C SER A 80 -8.18 -5.72 12.67
N TYR A 81 -7.03 -5.05 12.77
CA TYR A 81 -6.69 -4.21 13.93
C TYR A 81 -6.45 -2.75 13.56
N ASN A 82 -6.67 -1.87 14.53
CA ASN A 82 -6.23 -0.49 14.44
C ASN A 82 -4.71 -0.42 14.70
N LEU A 83 -3.96 0.04 13.70
CA LEU A 83 -2.49 0.08 13.73
C LEU A 83 -1.95 1.06 14.79
N LYS A 84 -2.74 2.03 15.25
CA LYS A 84 -2.35 2.97 16.31
C LYS A 84 -2.69 2.43 17.71
N THR A 85 -3.84 1.80 17.89
CA THR A 85 -4.37 1.47 19.23
C THR A 85 -4.41 -0.01 19.59
N TRP A 86 -4.03 -0.93 18.68
CA TRP A 86 -4.15 -2.38 18.88
C TRP A 86 -5.58 -2.87 19.18
N ARG A 87 -6.59 -2.02 18.96
CA ARG A 87 -7.99 -2.41 19.09
C ARG A 87 -8.42 -3.17 17.85
N ARG A 88 -9.07 -4.31 18.06
CA ARG A 88 -9.70 -5.07 16.97
C ARG A 88 -10.82 -4.21 16.36
N LEU A 89 -10.90 -4.20 15.03
CA LEU A 89 -11.98 -3.58 14.29
C LEU A 89 -13.29 -4.30 14.58
N ALA A 90 -14.41 -3.61 14.38
CA ALA A 90 -15.72 -4.22 14.55
C ALA A 90 -15.84 -5.50 13.71
N THR A 91 -16.50 -6.53 14.23
CA THR A 91 -16.61 -7.85 13.57
C THR A 91 -17.26 -7.77 12.19
N GLN A 92 -18.12 -6.76 11.94
CA GLN A 92 -18.77 -6.52 10.66
C GLN A 92 -17.96 -5.63 9.70
N ALA A 93 -16.84 -5.06 10.15
CA ALA A 93 -15.99 -4.25 9.30
C ALA A 93 -15.37 -5.11 8.19
N LYS A 94 -15.40 -4.61 6.96
CA LYS A 94 -14.71 -5.27 5.84
C LYS A 94 -13.21 -5.27 6.12
N LYS A 95 -12.55 -6.40 5.85
CA LYS A 95 -11.09 -6.52 5.94
C LYS A 95 -10.44 -5.49 5.02
N ARG A 96 -9.37 -4.88 5.52
CA ARG A 96 -8.56 -3.93 4.74
C ARG A 96 -7.88 -4.65 3.57
N VAL A 97 -7.73 -3.93 2.47
CA VAL A 97 -6.98 -4.40 1.30
C VAL A 97 -5.51 -4.06 1.52
N LEU A 98 -4.61 -4.99 1.23
CA LEU A 98 -3.18 -4.78 1.39
C LEU A 98 -2.55 -4.41 0.05
N SER A 99 -1.81 -3.32 0.03
CA SER A 99 -1.01 -2.89 -1.12
C SER A 99 0.47 -3.07 -0.80
N TYR A 100 1.13 -3.95 -1.53
CA TYR A 100 2.49 -4.40 -1.21
C TYR A 100 3.55 -3.65 -2.00
N PHE A 101 4.62 -3.22 -1.31
CA PHE A 101 5.76 -2.55 -1.93
C PHE A 101 7.10 -2.91 -1.27
N PRO A 102 8.12 -3.35 -2.01
CA PRO A 102 8.07 -3.80 -3.40
C PRO A 102 7.38 -5.17 -3.51
N ARG A 103 6.91 -5.49 -4.72
CA ARG A 103 6.50 -6.86 -5.07
C ARG A 103 7.71 -7.62 -5.62
N TYR A 104 8.10 -8.69 -4.94
CA TYR A 104 9.21 -9.54 -5.34
C TYR A 104 8.74 -10.62 -6.30
N ARG A 105 9.61 -11.04 -7.24
CA ARG A 105 9.27 -12.09 -8.20
C ARG A 105 9.07 -13.45 -7.51
N SER A 106 7.98 -14.12 -7.86
CA SER A 106 7.56 -15.44 -7.38
C SER A 106 8.24 -16.63 -8.08
N MET A 107 9.09 -16.39 -9.09
CA MET A 107 9.80 -17.44 -9.84
C MET A 107 11.00 -17.98 -9.06
N GLU A 108 11.08 -19.31 -8.88
CA GLU A 108 12.18 -19.97 -8.16
C GLU A 108 13.58 -19.67 -8.76
N SER A 109 13.64 -19.43 -10.07
CA SER A 109 14.88 -19.06 -10.78
C SER A 109 15.35 -17.64 -10.51
N SER A 110 14.50 -16.78 -9.93
CA SER A 110 14.83 -15.38 -9.68
C SER A 110 15.67 -15.22 -8.40
N PRO A 111 16.66 -14.33 -8.39
CA PRO A 111 17.37 -13.99 -7.16
C PRO A 111 16.46 -13.35 -6.08
N GLN A 112 15.30 -12.82 -6.48
CA GLN A 112 14.31 -12.22 -5.57
C GLN A 112 13.37 -13.24 -4.92
N PHE A 113 13.44 -14.51 -5.31
CA PHE A 113 12.53 -15.56 -4.80
C PHE A 113 12.65 -15.74 -3.29
N ASN A 114 13.86 -15.57 -2.75
CA ASN A 114 14.09 -15.69 -1.32
C ASN A 114 13.34 -14.60 -0.53
N ASP A 115 13.33 -13.36 -1.04
CA ASP A 115 12.56 -12.26 -0.47
C ASP A 115 11.04 -12.46 -0.63
N PHE A 116 10.59 -13.01 -1.77
CA PHE A 116 9.20 -13.41 -1.95
C PHE A 116 8.76 -14.41 -0.86
N CYS A 117 9.56 -15.46 -0.64
CA CYS A 117 9.29 -16.46 0.40
C CYS A 117 9.29 -15.85 1.81
N ARG A 118 10.20 -14.90 2.09
CA ARG A 118 10.24 -14.17 3.36
C ARG A 118 8.93 -13.42 3.61
N VAL A 119 8.40 -12.72 2.59
CA VAL A 119 7.13 -11.98 2.73
C VAL A 119 5.96 -12.93 2.97
N LYS A 120 5.89 -14.07 2.27
CA LYS A 120 4.86 -15.09 2.49
C LYS A 120 4.89 -15.63 3.93
N LEU A 121 6.07 -15.95 4.44
CA LEU A 121 6.26 -16.41 5.82
C LEU A 121 5.89 -15.32 6.83
N MET A 122 6.28 -14.07 6.57
CA MET A 122 5.96 -12.90 7.41
C MET A 122 4.45 -12.70 7.57
N MET A 123 3.66 -13.01 6.54
CA MET A 123 2.19 -12.92 6.59
C MET A 123 1.54 -14.12 7.27
N SER A 124 2.15 -15.30 7.14
CA SER A 124 1.56 -16.58 7.54
C SER A 124 1.85 -16.95 9.00
N HIS A 125 2.97 -16.51 9.55
CA HIS A 125 3.43 -16.90 10.89
C HIS A 125 3.63 -15.70 11.84
N PRO A 126 3.23 -15.83 13.12
CA PRO A 126 3.59 -14.86 14.15
C PRO A 126 5.11 -14.84 14.37
N HIS A 127 5.69 -13.66 14.58
CA HIS A 127 7.14 -13.50 14.75
C HIS A 127 7.50 -12.22 15.51
N ARG A 128 8.68 -12.19 16.15
CA ARG A 128 9.25 -11.03 16.85
C ARG A 128 10.46 -10.46 16.12
N SER A 129 11.13 -11.32 15.36
CA SER A 129 12.29 -11.03 14.55
C SER A 129 12.10 -11.62 13.14
N PRO A 130 12.63 -10.97 12.08
CA PRO A 130 12.71 -11.58 10.76
C PRO A 130 13.46 -12.93 10.76
N GLU A 131 14.36 -13.17 11.72
CA GLU A 131 15.08 -14.44 11.83
C GLU A 131 14.20 -15.58 12.34
N ASP A 132 13.12 -15.27 13.09
CA ASP A 132 12.20 -16.29 13.59
C ASP A 132 11.48 -17.00 12.44
N LEU A 133 11.32 -16.31 11.31
CA LEU A 133 10.71 -16.86 10.09
C LEU A 133 11.54 -17.97 9.44
N LEU A 134 12.82 -18.12 9.81
CA LEU A 134 13.65 -19.27 9.40
C LEU A 134 13.34 -20.53 10.21
N ALA A 135 12.59 -20.41 11.31
CA ALA A 135 12.13 -21.54 12.11
C ALA A 135 10.64 -21.77 11.89
N VAL A 136 10.27 -22.93 11.33
CA VAL A 136 8.88 -23.34 11.13
C VAL A 136 8.66 -24.65 11.88
N ASP A 137 7.64 -24.69 12.75
CA ASP A 137 7.30 -25.85 13.60
C ASP A 137 8.47 -26.43 14.41
N GLY A 138 9.39 -25.57 14.85
CA GLY A 138 10.57 -25.96 15.63
C GLY A 138 11.76 -26.45 14.79
N GLN A 139 11.64 -26.52 13.46
CA GLN A 139 12.75 -26.79 12.55
C GLN A 139 13.34 -25.50 11.99
N ARG A 140 14.65 -25.30 12.16
CA ARG A 140 15.38 -24.14 11.64
C ARG A 140 15.99 -24.45 10.27
N PHE A 141 15.84 -23.53 9.33
CA PHE A 141 16.34 -23.62 7.96
C PHE A 141 17.38 -22.55 7.68
N ASP A 142 18.23 -22.79 6.67
CA ASP A 142 19.29 -21.86 6.27
C ASP A 142 18.79 -20.69 5.41
N CYS A 143 17.61 -20.84 4.78
CA CYS A 143 17.05 -19.83 3.90
C CYS A 143 15.51 -19.83 3.91
N PHE A 144 14.92 -18.66 3.62
CA PHE A 144 13.45 -18.50 3.58
C PHE A 144 12.76 -19.37 2.53
N ALA A 145 13.43 -19.65 1.40
CA ALA A 145 12.88 -20.53 0.37
C ALA A 145 12.67 -21.97 0.88
N ALA A 146 13.63 -22.51 1.64
CA ALA A 146 13.50 -23.84 2.24
C ALA A 146 12.43 -23.87 3.34
N ALA A 147 12.40 -22.85 4.20
CA ALA A 147 11.38 -22.71 5.24
C ALA A 147 9.97 -22.60 4.65
N TYR A 148 9.80 -21.79 3.58
CA TYR A 148 8.52 -21.61 2.91
C TYR A 148 8.05 -22.89 2.20
N LYS A 149 8.98 -23.63 1.57
CA LYS A 149 8.64 -24.92 0.96
C LYS A 149 8.11 -25.91 2.00
N PHE A 150 8.77 -26.02 3.15
CA PHE A 150 8.32 -26.88 4.25
C PHE A 150 6.96 -26.43 4.80
N CYS A 151 6.80 -25.12 5.05
CA CYS A 151 5.54 -24.52 5.49
C CYS A 151 4.38 -24.87 4.54
N ARG A 152 4.58 -24.74 3.22
CA ARG A 152 3.57 -25.05 2.21
C ARG A 152 3.21 -26.55 2.17
N GLU A 153 4.17 -27.43 2.41
CA GLU A 153 3.95 -28.88 2.45
C GLU A 153 3.19 -29.32 3.70
N GLN A 154 3.42 -28.67 4.86
CA GLN A 154 2.75 -29.00 6.12
C GLN A 154 1.40 -28.30 6.30
N HIS A 155 1.27 -27.06 5.84
CA HIS A 155 0.15 -26.15 6.17
C HIS A 155 -0.65 -25.68 4.94
N HIS A 156 -0.70 -26.49 3.89
CA HIS A 156 -1.25 -26.13 2.58
C HIS A 156 -2.60 -25.36 2.63
N ASP A 157 -3.52 -25.75 3.52
CA ASP A 157 -4.86 -25.14 3.62
C ASP A 157 -5.09 -24.34 4.92
N THR A 158 -4.07 -24.22 5.78
CA THR A 158 -4.21 -23.56 7.09
C THR A 158 -4.02 -22.05 7.00
N HIS A 159 -3.21 -21.58 6.04
CA HIS A 159 -2.89 -20.15 5.90
C HIS A 159 -3.99 -19.39 5.17
N ALA A 160 -4.37 -18.24 5.72
CA ALA A 160 -5.29 -17.32 5.06
C ALA A 160 -4.64 -16.71 3.81
N ASP A 161 -5.46 -16.40 2.80
CA ASP A 161 -4.98 -15.75 1.58
C ASP A 161 -4.46 -14.33 1.90
N ASP A 162 -3.17 -14.12 1.60
CA ASP A 162 -2.49 -12.84 1.76
C ASP A 162 -2.64 -11.94 0.53
N HIS A 163 -3.16 -12.45 -0.60
CA HIS A 163 -3.25 -11.73 -1.87
C HIS A 163 -1.90 -11.16 -2.37
N TYR A 164 -0.76 -11.70 -1.88
CA TYR A 164 0.57 -11.30 -2.32
C TYR A 164 0.91 -11.93 -3.67
N GLY A 165 0.60 -13.21 -3.82
CA GLY A 165 0.91 -14.01 -5.00
C GLY A 165 1.15 -15.47 -4.63
N LEU A 166 1.21 -16.32 -5.66
CA LEU A 166 1.56 -17.74 -5.54
C LEU A 166 2.92 -18.00 -6.19
N PRO A 167 3.68 -18.98 -5.71
CA PRO A 167 4.94 -19.38 -6.34
C PRO A 167 4.69 -19.88 -7.77
N GLU A 168 5.63 -19.61 -8.66
CA GLU A 168 5.61 -20.01 -10.08
C GLU A 168 4.42 -19.50 -10.92
N THR A 169 3.52 -18.71 -10.34
CA THR A 169 2.57 -17.95 -11.16
C THR A 169 3.31 -16.78 -11.77
N ASN A 170 3.31 -16.69 -13.10
CA ASN A 170 3.54 -15.41 -13.75
C ASN A 170 2.52 -14.45 -13.13
N GLU A 171 2.98 -13.55 -12.27
CA GLU A 171 2.15 -12.44 -11.86
C GLU A 171 1.71 -11.82 -13.18
N LEU A 172 0.39 -11.74 -13.38
CA LEU A 172 -0.18 -10.80 -14.32
C LEU A 172 0.32 -9.46 -13.79
N ARG A 173 1.48 -9.03 -14.29
CA ARG A 173 1.82 -7.62 -14.29
C ARG A 173 0.61 -6.96 -14.96
N ALA A 174 0.34 -5.69 -14.66
CA ALA A 174 -0.17 -4.89 -15.75
C ALA A 174 0.80 -5.19 -16.89
N GLU A 175 0.33 -5.99 -17.85
CA GLU A 175 0.93 -6.18 -19.17
C GLU A 175 1.52 -4.82 -19.48
N ASP A 176 2.84 -4.73 -19.71
CA ASP A 176 3.50 -3.46 -20.07
C ASP A 176 2.51 -2.76 -20.99
N ASP A 177 1.88 -1.66 -20.50
CA ASP A 177 0.50 -1.32 -20.88
C ASP A 177 0.31 -1.63 -22.36
N GLU A 178 -0.56 -2.56 -22.75
CA GLU A 178 -0.80 -2.78 -24.19
C GLU A 178 -1.37 -1.49 -24.84
N PHE A 179 -1.73 -0.50 -23.99
CA PHE A 179 -2.05 0.89 -24.28
C PHE A 179 -0.88 1.91 -24.18
N GLU A 180 0.32 1.53 -23.72
CA GLU A 180 1.58 2.20 -24.09
C GLU A 180 1.88 1.83 -25.56
N LEU A 181 0.96 2.24 -26.44
CA LEU A 181 1.33 2.49 -27.82
C LEU A 181 2.51 3.46 -27.75
N GLU A 182 3.65 3.04 -28.30
CA GLU A 182 4.76 3.91 -28.65
C GLU A 182 4.13 5.16 -29.23
N ALA A 183 4.12 6.25 -28.44
CA ALA A 183 3.29 7.40 -28.73
C ALA A 183 3.79 7.97 -30.05
N HIS A 184 3.14 7.59 -31.14
CA HIS A 184 3.09 8.46 -32.29
C HIS A 184 2.40 9.70 -31.73
N GLU A 185 3.20 10.72 -31.43
CA GLU A 185 2.75 12.08 -31.24
C GLU A 185 2.05 12.49 -32.55
N GLU A 186 0.85 11.98 -32.78
CA GLU A 186 -0.12 12.77 -33.50
C GLU A 186 -0.26 14.03 -32.66
N PRO A 187 -0.02 15.22 -33.23
CA PRO A 187 -0.11 16.45 -32.48
C PRO A 187 -1.54 16.51 -31.96
N VAL A 188 -1.72 16.31 -30.66
CA VAL A 188 -2.98 16.57 -29.98
C VAL A 188 -3.25 18.03 -30.26
N ALA A 189 -4.21 18.31 -31.15
CA ALA A 189 -4.64 19.67 -31.37
C ALA A 189 -5.14 20.18 -30.03
N ASP A 190 -4.57 21.27 -29.53
CA ASP A 190 -4.98 21.90 -28.27
C ASP A 190 -6.51 22.10 -28.20
N GLU A 191 -7.18 22.16 -29.36
CA GLU A 191 -8.63 22.24 -29.53
C GLU A 191 -9.41 21.09 -28.86
N ASP A 192 -8.88 19.85 -28.83
CA ASP A 192 -9.61 18.67 -28.33
C ASP A 192 -9.77 18.70 -26.80
N TRP A 193 -8.73 19.17 -26.10
CA TRP A 193 -8.81 19.47 -24.66
C TRP A 193 -9.73 20.66 -24.36
N HIS A 194 -9.72 21.69 -25.22
CA HIS A 194 -10.62 22.84 -25.08
C HIS A 194 -12.09 22.49 -25.38
N GLU A 195 -12.35 21.42 -26.14
CA GLU A 195 -13.69 20.92 -26.44
C GLU A 195 -14.20 20.04 -25.30
N LEU A 196 -13.36 19.16 -24.74
CA LEU A 196 -13.65 18.42 -23.49
C LEU A 196 -13.89 19.35 -22.30
N ALA A 197 -13.07 20.40 -22.14
CA ALA A 197 -13.28 21.44 -21.12
C ALA A 197 -14.53 22.30 -21.37
N ARG A 198 -15.09 22.30 -22.59
CA ARG A 198 -16.39 22.92 -22.88
C ARG A 198 -17.58 22.02 -22.54
N MET A 199 -17.35 20.71 -22.42
CA MET A 199 -18.35 19.72 -22.01
C MET A 199 -18.44 19.55 -20.48
N LEU A 200 -17.83 20.46 -19.70
CA LEU A 200 -17.99 20.50 -18.25
C LEU A 200 -19.48 20.55 -17.87
N PRO A 201 -19.89 19.95 -16.74
CA PRO A 201 -21.24 20.12 -16.22
C PRO A 201 -21.57 21.61 -16.08
N ASP A 202 -22.84 22.00 -16.32
CA ASP A 202 -23.39 23.38 -16.41
C ASP A 202 -23.20 24.28 -15.16
N ARG A 203 -22.27 23.95 -14.26
CA ARG A 203 -21.90 24.74 -13.10
C ARG A 203 -20.53 25.39 -13.32
N PRO A 204 -20.45 26.73 -13.39
CA PRO A 204 -19.16 27.42 -13.39
C PRO A 204 -18.42 27.13 -12.08
N LEU A 205 -17.10 26.93 -12.17
CA LEU A 205 -16.22 26.79 -11.02
C LEU A 205 -16.05 28.15 -10.35
N GLU A 206 -16.40 28.24 -9.08
CA GLU A 206 -16.25 29.46 -8.29
C GLU A 206 -14.85 29.54 -7.66
N GLU A 207 -14.43 30.75 -7.29
CA GLU A 207 -13.16 30.96 -6.56
C GLU A 207 -13.13 30.15 -5.25
N GLU A 208 -14.28 29.89 -4.66
CA GLU A 208 -14.49 29.02 -3.50
C GLU A 208 -14.16 27.54 -3.80
N ASP A 209 -14.50 27.04 -4.99
CA ASP A 209 -14.20 25.66 -5.40
C ASP A 209 -12.68 25.46 -5.59
N ILE A 210 -11.98 26.49 -6.07
CA ILE A 210 -10.52 26.52 -6.20
C ILE A 210 -9.84 26.62 -4.81
N ASN A 211 -10.40 27.45 -3.92
CA ASN A 211 -9.88 27.63 -2.56
C ASN A 211 -10.09 26.39 -1.65
N MET A 212 -11.02 25.50 -2.02
CA MET A 212 -11.26 24.21 -1.36
C MET A 212 -10.24 23.12 -1.74
N LEU A 213 -9.45 23.32 -2.80
CA LEU A 213 -8.41 22.37 -3.20
C LEU A 213 -7.39 22.17 -2.07
N GLY A 214 -7.16 20.90 -1.70
CA GLY A 214 -6.29 20.49 -0.61
C GLY A 214 -6.77 20.85 0.80
N ARG A 215 -8.01 21.32 0.95
CA ARG A 215 -8.67 21.67 2.23
C ARG A 215 -10.02 21.01 2.41
N ARG A 216 -10.32 19.96 1.63
CA ARG A 216 -11.58 19.22 1.79
C ARG A 216 -11.54 18.50 3.13
N ASP A 217 -12.70 18.27 3.72
CA ASP A 217 -12.82 17.61 5.04
C ASP A 217 -12.02 16.30 5.10
N ILE A 218 -12.00 15.52 4.00
CA ILE A 218 -11.22 14.28 3.90
C ILE A 218 -9.70 14.50 3.89
N ASP A 219 -9.22 15.61 3.35
CA ASP A 219 -7.79 15.94 3.33
C ASP A 219 -7.33 16.42 4.73
N ILE A 220 -8.25 16.99 5.52
CA ILE A 220 -8.02 17.45 6.90
C ILE A 220 -8.10 16.28 7.90
N ASP A 221 -9.03 15.33 7.68
CA ASP A 221 -9.25 14.18 8.57
C ASP A 221 -8.14 13.11 8.47
N TYR A 222 -7.20 13.25 7.53
CA TYR A 222 -6.08 12.32 7.32
C TYR A 222 -4.77 12.70 8.03
N ASP A 223 -4.69 13.83 8.74
CA ASP A 223 -3.53 14.23 9.58
C ASP A 223 -3.63 13.70 11.05
#